data_AF-A0A167LS34-F1
#
_entry.id   AF-A0A167LS34-F1
#
_cell.length_a   1.000
_cell.length_b   1.000
_cell.length_c   1.000
_cell.angle_alpha   90.00
_cell.angle_beta   90.00
_cell.angle_gamma   90.00
#
_symmetry.space_group_name_H-M   'P 1'
#
loop_
_entity.id
_entity.type
_entity.pdbx_description
1 polymer ?
#
loop_
_entity_poly.entity_id
_entity_poly.type
_entity_poly.pdbx_seq_one_letter_code
_entity_poly.pdbx_strand_id
1 'polypeptide(L)'
;MASHPYYPLDAVLPDYQPSTVSLPVILALFGGNTAAGRLVGEHTLFAMLWKEYALSDSRYLTGDVFTLCIEHITVFLWGPLSLLTTIAIIRRSPTRHFLQVIVCTAHLYGVMLYYATNWADHRLTGVSYSRPEFLYYWVYYVGFNAPWFCVPLGKTKTPL
;
A
#
# COMPACT_ATOMS: atom_id res chain seq x y z
N MET A 1 0.06 -24.99 -16.26
CA MET A 1 0.10 -23.52 -16.41
C MET A 1 -0.37 -22.92 -15.10
N ALA A 2 0.26 -21.86 -14.61
CA ALA A 2 -0.20 -21.17 -13.41
C ALA A 2 -1.62 -20.64 -13.61
N SER A 3 -2.48 -20.76 -12.59
CA SER A 3 -3.88 -20.32 -12.65
C SER A 3 -4.03 -18.80 -12.55
N HIS A 4 -2.98 -18.11 -12.09
CA HIS A 4 -2.94 -16.67 -11.88
C HIS A 4 -1.52 -16.11 -12.10
N PRO A 5 -1.36 -14.78 -12.28
CA PRO A 5 -0.06 -14.14 -12.53
C PRO A 5 0.71 -13.72 -11.25
N TYR A 6 0.16 -13.92 -10.05
CA TYR A 6 0.78 -13.52 -8.77
C TYR A 6 1.88 -14.47 -8.33
N TYR A 7 2.90 -13.92 -7.66
CA TYR A 7 4.01 -14.68 -7.09
C TYR A 7 3.79 -14.87 -5.59
N PRO A 8 4.06 -16.04 -5.00
CA PRO A 8 4.57 -17.22 -5.68
C PRO A 8 3.49 -17.90 -6.54
N LEU A 9 3.91 -18.52 -7.65
CA LEU A 9 2.99 -19.02 -8.70
C LEU A 9 2.17 -20.25 -8.26
N ASP A 10 2.55 -20.88 -7.17
CA ASP A 10 1.89 -22.03 -6.53
C ASP A 10 0.92 -21.61 -5.41
N ALA A 11 0.73 -20.30 -5.17
CA ALA A 11 -0.27 -19.82 -4.24
C ALA A 11 -1.68 -20.32 -4.61
N VAL A 12 -2.47 -20.68 -3.61
CA VAL A 12 -3.87 -21.10 -3.82
C VAL A 12 -4.77 -19.87 -3.67
N LEU A 13 -5.22 -19.32 -4.80
CA LEU A 13 -6.19 -18.23 -4.85
C LEU A 13 -7.57 -18.76 -5.27
N PRO A 14 -8.43 -19.16 -4.31
CA PRO A 14 -9.77 -19.66 -4.64
C PRO A 14 -10.60 -18.54 -5.29
N ASP A 15 -11.36 -18.90 -6.31
CA ASP A 15 -12.25 -17.99 -7.05
C ASP A 15 -11.55 -16.82 -7.76
N TYR A 16 -10.26 -16.99 -8.12
CA TYR A 16 -9.54 -15.96 -8.88
C TYR A 16 -10.22 -15.65 -10.22
N GLN A 17 -10.56 -14.38 -10.41
CA GLN A 17 -11.00 -13.86 -11.70
C GLN A 17 -10.07 -12.73 -12.16
N PRO A 18 -9.55 -12.79 -13.40
CA PRO A 18 -8.67 -11.77 -13.95
C PRO A 18 -9.41 -10.43 -14.11
N SER A 19 -8.67 -9.34 -13.99
CA SER A 19 -9.21 -7.99 -14.24
C SER A 19 -9.64 -7.85 -15.71
N THR A 20 -10.83 -7.29 -15.93
CA THR A 20 -11.41 -7.06 -17.26
C THR A 20 -11.14 -5.63 -17.78
N VAL A 21 -10.61 -4.75 -16.92
CA VAL A 21 -10.31 -3.35 -17.23
C VAL A 21 -8.85 -3.19 -17.63
N SER A 22 -8.57 -2.28 -18.57
CA SER A 22 -7.22 -2.03 -19.06
C SER A 22 -6.35 -1.26 -18.07
N LEU A 23 -5.05 -1.56 -18.08
CA LEU A 23 -4.04 -0.93 -17.22
C LEU A 23 -4.08 0.61 -17.18
N PRO A 24 -4.27 1.33 -18.31
CA PRO A 24 -4.33 2.80 -18.28
C PRO A 24 -5.53 3.34 -17.49
N VAL A 25 -6.67 2.64 -17.54
CA VAL A 25 -7.87 3.03 -16.78
C VAL A 25 -7.66 2.78 -15.29
N ILE A 26 -7.01 1.67 -14.93
CA ILE A 26 -6.67 1.36 -13.53
C ILE A 26 -5.69 2.38 -12.96
N LEU A 27 -4.63 2.71 -13.70
CA LEU A 27 -3.62 3.70 -13.29
C LEU A 27 -4.19 5.11 -13.12
N ALA A 28 -5.19 5.50 -13.93
CA ALA A 28 -5.86 6.78 -13.81
C ALA A 28 -6.65 6.94 -12.49
N LEU A 29 -6.90 5.84 -11.77
CA LEU A 29 -7.78 5.79 -10.59
C LEU A 29 -7.04 5.61 -9.26
N PHE A 30 -5.70 5.68 -9.25
CA PHE A 30 -4.83 5.47 -8.09
C PHE A 30 -4.96 6.51 -6.93
N GLY A 31 -6.15 7.09 -6.72
CA GLY A 31 -6.46 8.06 -5.66
C GLY A 31 -7.75 7.79 -4.87
N GLY A 32 -8.35 6.59 -4.99
CA GLY A 32 -9.60 6.22 -4.31
C GLY A 32 -9.39 5.45 -3.00
N ASN A 33 -9.96 5.96 -1.91
CA ASN A 33 -9.86 5.47 -0.54
C ASN A 33 -10.33 4.00 -0.36
N THR A 34 -9.80 3.33 0.66
CA THR A 34 -9.82 1.88 0.87
C THR A 34 -11.13 1.30 1.42
N ALA A 35 -11.56 0.15 0.92
CA ALA A 35 -12.55 -0.71 1.56
C ALA A 35 -12.02 -2.15 1.66
N ALA A 36 -11.91 -2.67 2.88
CA ALA A 36 -11.50 -4.04 3.15
C ALA A 36 -12.62 -5.02 2.72
N GLY A 37 -12.36 -5.80 1.68
CA GLY A 37 -13.25 -6.86 1.19
C GLY A 37 -12.47 -7.88 0.37
N ARG A 38 -12.98 -9.11 0.25
CA ARG A 38 -12.35 -10.19 -0.53
C ARG A 38 -12.17 -9.76 -1.98
N LEU A 39 -10.94 -9.44 -2.37
CA LEU A 39 -10.64 -8.90 -3.70
C LEU A 39 -10.72 -9.97 -4.79
N VAL A 40 -10.47 -11.24 -4.46
CA VAL A 40 -10.13 -12.30 -5.42
C VAL A 40 -11.24 -12.55 -6.46
N GLY A 41 -12.51 -12.59 -6.04
CA GLY A 41 -13.67 -12.82 -6.91
C GLY A 41 -14.42 -11.57 -7.36
N GLU A 42 -14.03 -10.38 -6.89
CA GLU A 42 -14.78 -9.15 -7.11
C GLU A 42 -14.40 -8.44 -8.42
N HIS A 43 -15.41 -7.85 -9.07
CA HIS A 43 -15.31 -7.07 -10.31
C HIS A 43 -15.61 -5.58 -10.12
N THR A 44 -15.58 -5.11 -8.88
CA THR A 44 -15.63 -3.67 -8.65
C THR A 44 -14.34 -3.03 -9.19
N LEU A 45 -14.45 -1.78 -9.66
CA LEU A 45 -13.30 -1.03 -10.18
C LEU A 45 -12.15 -0.97 -9.16
N PHE A 46 -12.51 -0.85 -7.88
CA PHE A 46 -11.59 -0.88 -6.75
C PHE A 46 -10.93 -2.25 -6.55
N ALA A 47 -11.70 -3.35 -6.64
CA ALA A 47 -11.12 -4.69 -6.59
C ALA A 47 -10.13 -4.93 -7.74
N MET A 48 -10.43 -4.42 -8.93
CA MET A 48 -9.51 -4.48 -10.08
C MET A 48 -8.24 -3.65 -9.87
N LEU A 49 -8.35 -2.47 -9.25
CA LEU A 49 -7.20 -1.65 -8.86
C LEU A 49 -6.27 -2.40 -7.91
N TRP A 50 -6.82 -3.02 -6.87
CA TRP A 50 -6.02 -3.80 -5.93
C TRP A 50 -5.46 -5.08 -6.52
N LYS A 51 -6.19 -5.76 -7.42
CA LYS A 51 -5.65 -6.90 -8.18
C LYS A 51 -4.44 -6.50 -9.02
N GLU A 52 -4.45 -5.30 -9.61
CA GLU A 52 -3.32 -4.79 -10.38
C GLU A 52 -2.14 -4.44 -9.47
N TYR A 53 -2.40 -3.71 -8.38
CA TYR A 53 -1.35 -3.37 -7.41
C TYR A 53 -0.74 -4.62 -6.77
N ALA A 54 -1.54 -5.66 -6.50
CA ALA A 54 -1.07 -6.92 -5.94
C ALA A 54 -0.14 -7.72 -6.86
N LEU A 55 0.02 -7.33 -8.14
CA LEU A 55 1.09 -7.87 -8.99
C LEU A 55 2.48 -7.44 -8.50
N SER A 56 2.55 -6.29 -7.81
CA SER A 56 3.76 -5.81 -7.14
C SER A 56 4.00 -6.47 -5.79
N ASP A 57 2.93 -6.88 -5.11
CA ASP A 57 3.01 -7.60 -3.85
C ASP A 57 1.74 -8.43 -3.62
N SER A 58 1.84 -9.74 -3.80
CA SER A 58 0.68 -10.64 -3.67
C SER A 58 0.21 -10.83 -2.23
N ARG A 59 0.96 -10.34 -1.21
CA ARG A 59 0.55 -10.38 0.20
C ARG A 59 -0.79 -9.70 0.45
N TYR A 60 -1.15 -8.75 -0.41
CA TYR A 60 -2.46 -8.09 -0.45
C TYR A 60 -3.61 -9.02 -0.85
N LEU A 61 -3.34 -10.09 -1.60
CA LEU A 61 -4.33 -11.09 -2.03
C LEU A 61 -4.30 -12.35 -1.18
N THR A 62 -3.11 -12.78 -0.75
CA THR A 62 -2.94 -13.96 0.09
C THR A 62 -3.31 -13.68 1.55
N GLY A 63 -3.48 -12.41 1.93
CA GLY A 63 -3.94 -12.01 3.25
C GLY A 63 -2.85 -12.16 4.31
N ASP A 64 -1.62 -11.76 4.00
CA ASP A 64 -0.54 -11.74 4.98
C ASP A 64 -0.95 -10.94 6.21
N VAL A 65 -0.66 -11.48 7.40
CA VAL A 65 -1.13 -10.93 8.68
C VAL A 65 -0.60 -9.52 8.89
N PHE A 66 0.68 -9.29 8.59
CA PHE A 66 1.28 -7.97 8.77
C PHE A 66 0.65 -6.96 7.79
N THR A 67 0.58 -7.30 6.50
CA THR A 67 -0.05 -6.44 5.48
C THR A 67 -1.50 -6.11 5.84
N LEU A 68 -2.29 -7.09 6.29
CA LEU A 68 -3.65 -6.85 6.76
C LEU A 68 -3.68 -5.89 7.96
N CYS A 69 -2.87 -6.14 8.99
CA CYS A 69 -2.86 -5.31 10.19
C CYS A 69 -2.45 -3.86 9.89
N ILE A 70 -1.40 -3.65 9.11
CA ILE A 70 -0.89 -2.30 8.81
C ILE A 70 -1.87 -1.51 7.95
N GLU A 71 -2.58 -2.16 7.02
CA GLU A 71 -3.64 -1.52 6.24
C GLU A 71 -4.80 -1.10 7.15
N HIS A 72 -5.28 -1.96 8.05
CA HIS A 72 -6.35 -1.58 8.98
C HIS A 72 -5.93 -0.39 9.86
N ILE A 73 -4.71 -0.40 10.40
CA ILE A 73 -4.17 0.72 11.17
C ILE A 73 -4.10 2.00 10.31
N THR A 74 -3.64 1.88 9.07
CA THR A 74 -3.52 3.02 8.14
C THR A 74 -4.89 3.65 7.88
N VAL A 75 -5.91 2.82 7.64
CA VAL A 75 -7.26 3.27 7.32
C VAL A 75 -7.97 3.86 8.53
N PHE A 76 -7.95 3.16 9.66
CA PHE A 76 -8.76 3.54 10.83
C PHE A 76 -8.06 4.53 11.76
N LEU A 77 -6.73 4.62 11.74
CA LEU A 77 -5.98 5.52 12.62
C LEU A 77 -5.24 6.61 11.82
N TRP A 78 -4.39 6.23 10.86
CA TRP A 78 -3.52 7.21 10.20
C TRP A 78 -4.28 8.12 9.23
N GLY A 79 -5.30 7.60 8.55
CA GLY A 79 -6.19 8.38 7.68
C GLY A 79 -6.90 9.50 8.44
N PRO A 80 -7.68 9.20 9.50
CA PRO A 80 -8.31 10.22 10.33
C PRO A 80 -7.30 11.19 10.95
N LEU A 81 -6.16 10.69 11.42
CA LEU A 81 -5.12 11.54 12.00
C LEU A 81 -4.50 12.50 10.96
N SER A 82 -4.35 12.06 9.71
CA SER A 82 -3.90 12.90 8.61
C SER A 82 -4.92 14.00 8.28
N LEU A 83 -6.22 13.68 8.28
CA LEU A 83 -7.27 14.69 8.12
C LEU A 83 -7.27 15.71 9.25
N LEU A 84 -7.15 15.25 10.50
CA LEU A 84 -7.03 16.14 11.66
C LEU A 84 -5.80 17.04 11.57
N THR A 85 -4.68 16.49 11.10
CA THR A 85 -3.45 17.25 10.86
C THR A 85 -3.66 18.34 9.82
N THR A 86 -4.31 18.02 8.70
CA THR A 86 -4.67 19.00 7.66
C THR A 86 -5.58 20.09 8.20
N ILE A 87 -6.61 19.74 8.98
CA ILE A 87 -7.50 20.73 9.61
C ILE A 87 -6.72 21.64 10.58
N ALA A 88 -5.81 21.09 11.37
CA ALA A 88 -4.98 21.85 12.29
C ALA A 88 -4.03 22.82 11.55
N ILE A 89 -3.50 22.42 10.39
CA ILE A 89 -2.70 23.27 9.51
C ILE A 89 -3.54 24.44 8.99
N ILE A 90 -4.72 24.15 8.41
CA ILE A 90 -5.62 25.17 7.84
C ILE A 90 -6.05 26.17 8.91
N ARG A 91 -6.37 25.70 10.12
CA ARG A 91 -6.77 26.55 11.26
C ARG A 91 -5.59 27.21 12.00
N ARG A 92 -4.36 27.03 11.51
CA ARG A 92 -3.12 27.53 12.14
C ARG A 92 -3.00 27.16 13.62
N SER A 93 -3.53 26.01 14.03
CA SER A 93 -3.46 25.54 15.42
C SER A 93 -2.02 25.15 15.79
N PRO A 94 -1.54 25.43 17.02
CA PRO A 94 -0.22 24.95 17.48
C PRO A 94 -0.13 23.43 17.52
N THR A 95 -1.27 22.72 17.66
CA THR A 95 -1.34 21.25 17.65
C THR A 95 -0.88 20.62 16.33
N ARG A 96 -0.84 21.40 15.24
CA ARG A 96 -0.42 20.91 13.91
C ARG A 96 0.97 20.25 13.94
N HIS A 97 1.91 20.80 14.71
CA HIS A 97 3.27 20.30 14.75
C HIS A 97 3.36 18.95 15.46
N PHE A 98 2.63 18.81 16.57
CA PHE A 98 2.53 17.54 17.28
C PHE A 98 1.86 16.47 16.41
N LEU A 99 0.74 16.80 15.76
CA LEU A 99 0.04 15.88 14.86
C LEU A 99 0.88 15.48 13.64
N GLN A 100 1.60 16.43 13.04
CA GLN A 100 2.54 16.17 11.93
C GLN A 100 3.63 15.18 12.35
N VAL A 101 4.26 15.37 13.51
CA VAL A 101 5.29 14.45 14.00
C VAL A 101 4.73 13.03 14.14
N ILE A 102 3.55 12.87 14.75
CA ILE A 102 2.93 11.55 14.92
C ILE A 102 2.63 10.91 13.56
N VAL A 103 1.97 11.63 12.66
CA VAL A 103 1.59 11.11 11.33
C VAL A 103 2.83 10.75 10.50
N CYS A 104 3.85 11.61 10.49
CA CYS A 104 5.09 11.37 9.77
C CYS A 104 5.83 10.14 10.32
N THR A 105 5.95 10.01 11.65
CA THR A 105 6.57 8.84 12.27
C THR A 105 5.78 7.57 11.99
N ALA A 106 4.45 7.63 12.04
CA ALA A 106 3.58 6.50 11.76
C ALA A 106 3.76 5.97 10.34
N HIS A 107 3.70 6.84 9.32
CA HIS A 107 3.90 6.45 7.93
C HIS A 107 5.32 5.94 7.66
N LEU A 108 6.35 6.60 8.21
CA LEU A 108 7.74 6.16 8.06
C LEU A 108 7.95 4.78 8.70
N TYR A 109 7.44 4.57 9.90
CA TYR A 109 7.53 3.29 10.59
C TYR A 109 6.78 2.17 9.83
N GLY A 110 5.57 2.47 9.34
CA GLY A 110 4.76 1.55 8.56
C GLY A 110 5.47 1.06 7.30
N VAL A 111 5.97 2.00 6.48
CA VAL A 111 6.63 1.63 5.22
C VAL A 111 7.95 0.91 5.46
N MET A 112 8.70 1.28 6.51
CA MET A 112 9.94 0.58 6.86
C MET A 112 9.65 -0.86 7.30
N LEU A 113 8.61 -1.09 8.11
CA LEU A 113 8.20 -2.45 8.49
C LEU A 113 7.67 -3.25 7.30
N TYR A 114 6.91 -2.61 6.40
CA TYR A 114 6.42 -3.26 5.18
C TYR A 114 7.55 -3.80 4.29
N TYR A 115 8.61 -3.01 4.10
CA TYR A 115 9.80 -3.47 3.39
C TYR A 115 10.60 -4.50 4.19
N ALA A 116 10.78 -4.28 5.50
CA ALA A 116 11.58 -5.15 6.35
C ALA A 116 10.97 -6.55 6.49
N THR A 117 9.66 -6.65 6.62
CA THR A 117 8.94 -7.94 6.71
C THR A 117 9.07 -8.72 5.41
N ASN A 118 8.87 -8.07 4.26
CA ASN A 118 9.05 -8.73 2.96
C ASN A 118 10.49 -9.23 2.78
N TRP A 119 11.46 -8.38 3.10
CA TRP A 119 12.87 -8.70 2.96
C TRP A 119 13.27 -9.84 3.90
N ALA A 120 12.83 -9.81 5.15
CA ALA A 120 13.11 -10.85 6.13
C ALA A 120 12.48 -12.18 5.70
N ASP A 121 11.22 -12.17 5.26
CA ASP A 121 10.54 -13.36 4.79
C ASP A 121 11.25 -13.94 3.56
N HIS A 122 11.57 -13.13 2.56
CA HIS A 122 12.36 -13.55 1.41
C HIS A 122 13.72 -14.17 1.81
N ARG A 123 14.39 -13.63 2.83
CA ARG A 123 15.65 -14.18 3.34
C ARG A 123 15.49 -15.51 4.08
N LEU A 124 14.34 -15.77 4.70
CA LEU A 124 14.08 -16.95 5.51
C LEU A 124 13.43 -18.08 4.70
N THR A 125 12.50 -17.76 3.82
CA THR A 125 11.69 -18.73 3.06
C THR A 125 12.08 -18.79 1.58
N GLY A 126 12.78 -17.77 1.06
CA GLY A 126 13.10 -17.65 -0.36
C GLY A 126 11.91 -17.22 -1.23
N VAL A 127 10.74 -16.99 -0.64
CA VAL A 127 9.53 -16.62 -1.37
C VAL A 127 9.63 -15.18 -1.86
N SER A 128 9.28 -14.94 -3.12
CA SER A 128 9.07 -13.59 -3.66
C SER A 128 7.58 -13.38 -3.84
N TYR A 129 7.08 -12.23 -3.39
CA TYR A 129 5.69 -11.84 -3.56
C TYR A 129 5.46 -10.88 -4.74
N SER A 130 6.54 -10.29 -5.26
CA SER A 130 6.49 -9.42 -6.43
C SER A 130 6.78 -10.21 -7.70
N ARG A 131 6.09 -9.81 -8.76
CA ARG A 131 6.50 -10.13 -10.13
C ARG A 131 7.90 -9.57 -10.44
N PRO A 132 8.72 -10.30 -11.23
CA PRO A 132 10.12 -9.92 -11.49
C PRO A 132 10.26 -8.77 -12.49
N GLU A 133 9.22 -8.42 -13.24
CA GLU A 133 9.28 -7.33 -14.21
C GLU A 133 9.51 -5.98 -13.53
N PHE A 134 10.31 -5.12 -14.20
CA PHE A 134 10.72 -3.81 -13.66
C PHE A 134 9.54 -2.94 -13.20
N LEU A 135 8.45 -2.94 -13.97
CA LEU A 135 7.24 -2.18 -13.65
C LEU A 135 6.69 -2.54 -12.26
N TYR A 136 6.54 -3.83 -11.97
CA TYR A 136 5.89 -4.27 -10.75
C TYR A 136 6.80 -4.09 -9.53
N TYR A 137 8.08 -4.44 -9.63
CA TYR A 137 8.97 -4.30 -8.49
C TYR A 137 9.42 -2.85 -8.26
N TRP A 138 9.92 -2.16 -9.29
CA TRP A 138 10.52 -0.83 -9.08
C TRP A 138 9.52 0.31 -9.12
N VAL A 139 8.53 0.26 -10.02
CA VAL A 139 7.56 1.35 -10.13
C VAL A 139 6.46 1.20 -9.09
N TYR A 140 5.83 0.02 -9.00
CA TYR A 140 4.73 -0.17 -8.06
C TYR A 140 5.24 -0.43 -6.64
N TYR A 141 5.99 -1.50 -6.42
CA TYR A 141 6.39 -1.88 -5.06
C TYR A 141 7.31 -0.84 -4.42
N VAL A 142 8.41 -0.44 -5.09
CA VAL A 142 9.30 0.60 -4.55
C VAL A 142 8.75 2.02 -4.77
N GLY A 143 8.39 2.35 -6.00
CA GLY A 143 8.06 3.72 -6.41
C GLY A 143 6.79 4.26 -5.75
N PHE A 144 5.69 3.50 -5.72
CA PHE A 144 4.46 3.96 -5.10
C PHE A 144 4.54 4.02 -3.58
N ASN A 145 5.37 3.21 -2.93
CA ASN A 145 5.55 3.28 -1.48
C ASN A 145 6.60 4.34 -1.05
N ALA A 146 7.49 4.78 -1.96
CA ALA A 146 8.54 5.77 -1.66
C ALA A 146 8.05 7.10 -1.04
N PRO A 147 6.89 7.69 -1.42
CA PRO A 147 6.38 8.90 -0.80
C PRO A 147 6.20 8.79 0.72
N TRP A 148 5.77 7.63 1.22
CA TRP A 148 5.61 7.36 2.65
C TRP A 148 6.92 7.34 3.43
N PHE A 149 8.06 7.21 2.75
CA PHE A 149 9.39 7.34 3.33
C PHE A 149 9.93 8.76 3.15
N CYS A 150 9.86 9.30 1.94
CA CYS A 150 10.51 10.56 1.57
C CYS A 150 9.80 11.80 2.11
N VAL A 151 8.46 11.84 2.05
CA VAL A 151 7.68 13.02 2.47
C VAL A 151 7.81 13.27 3.97
N PRO A 152 7.73 12.27 4.86
CA PRO A 152 7.99 12.46 6.29
C PRO A 152 9.37 13.02 6.64
N LEU A 153 10.39 12.73 5.81
CA LEU A 153 11.76 13.22 6.01
C LEU A 153 12.01 14.59 5.36
N GLY A 154 11.07 15.08 4.55
CA GLY A 154 11.16 16.35 3.86
C GLY A 154 11.16 17.52 4.85
N LYS A 155 12.18 18.39 4.76
CA LYS A 155 12.22 19.64 5.54
C LYS A 155 11.11 20.57 5.05
N THR A 156 10.10 20.81 5.86
CA THR A 156 9.16 21.90 5.64
C THR A 156 9.84 23.22 5.99
N LYS A 157 10.09 24.07 4.99
CA LYS A 157 10.36 25.49 5.22
C LYS A 157 9.04 26.12 5.67
N THR A 158 8.71 26.08 6.95
CA THR A 158 7.63 26.91 7.48
C THR A 158 8.13 28.35 7.57
N PRO A 159 7.57 29.31 6.81
CA PRO A 159 7.75 30.71 7.15
C PRO A 159 7.05 30.95 8.49
N LEU A 160 7.79 31.55 9.43
CA LEU A 160 7.30 31.99 10.74
C LEU A 160 6.19 33.03 10.59
#